data_AF-A0A2N3FX26-F1
#
_entry.id   AF-A0A2N3FX26-F1
#
_cell.length_a   1.000
_cell.length_b   1.000
_cell.length_c   1.000
_cell.angle_alpha   90.00
_cell.angle_beta   90.00
_cell.angle_gamma   90.00
#
_symmetry.space_group_name_H-M   'P 1'
#
loop_
_entity.id
_entity.type
_entity.pdbx_description
1 polymer ?
#
loop_
_entity_poly.entity_id
_entity_poly.type
_entity_poly.pdbx_seq_one_letter_code
_entity_poly.pdbx_strand_id
1 'polypeptide(L)'
;MTTSPDGEREWDVPTVLAYAWAVVEEYGWAPKTVAARGRMSTSDRVTLALGTSLPEQSLEARAEISERIGPHLDRGRQMAPQITAILLTRLSGSAGYEADLAALLRAGKMMPGPQLGLAVSAIAVYRRLAERRLAAEQAAVRGHGQTTRIRRFGKVGQKVTLTGEVVTALKVDGFTRNSAPQIMLVLDCGTAVAKMVTTAGWAHTVHVGDTLTVEAIVKAHHSYLGLPQTRLARPKVLNGPVPAKHATEVPSPNQAPNPVWETVKPIPPQARFQQAPLETASPHSRRIPS
;
A
#
# COMPACT_ATOMS: atom_id res chain seq x y z
N MET A 1 1.19 -26.31 -2.18
CA MET A 1 2.58 -26.21 -2.67
C MET A 1 2.82 -27.38 -3.60
N THR A 2 3.19 -27.12 -4.85
CA THR A 2 3.39 -28.16 -5.86
C THR A 2 4.69 -27.87 -6.59
N THR A 3 5.67 -28.75 -6.42
CA THR A 3 7.00 -28.68 -7.04
C THR A 3 6.93 -29.15 -8.49
N SER A 4 7.38 -28.30 -9.42
CA SER A 4 7.67 -28.66 -10.82
C SER A 4 9.01 -29.43 -10.89
N PRO A 5 9.23 -30.30 -11.89
CA PRO A 5 10.36 -31.23 -11.93
C PRO A 5 11.76 -30.60 -12.08
N ASP A 6 11.86 -29.29 -12.33
CA ASP A 6 13.14 -28.59 -12.55
C ASP A 6 13.73 -27.89 -11.32
N GLY A 7 13.18 -28.10 -10.11
CA GLY A 7 13.74 -27.52 -8.87
C GLY A 7 13.58 -26.00 -8.74
N GLU A 8 13.14 -25.29 -9.79
CA GLU A 8 12.72 -23.90 -9.72
C GLU A 8 11.33 -23.82 -9.07
N ARG A 9 11.30 -23.29 -7.84
CA ARG A 9 10.03 -23.06 -7.13
C ARG A 9 9.27 -21.93 -7.82
N GLU A 10 8.09 -22.25 -8.29
CA GLU A 10 7.08 -21.28 -8.73
C GLU A 10 6.79 -20.27 -7.60
N TRP A 11 6.79 -18.98 -7.94
CA TRP A 11 6.51 -17.88 -7.01
C TRP A 11 5.07 -17.41 -7.14
N ASP A 12 4.45 -17.16 -6.00
CA ASP A 12 3.12 -16.55 -5.91
C ASP A 12 3.20 -15.05 -6.27
N VAL A 13 2.44 -14.62 -7.28
CA VAL A 13 2.46 -13.24 -7.78
C VAL A 13 1.99 -12.24 -6.70
N PRO A 14 0.92 -12.46 -5.93
CA PRO A 14 0.57 -11.61 -4.79
C PRO A 14 1.73 -11.40 -3.81
N THR A 15 2.48 -12.46 -3.50
CA THR A 15 3.68 -12.37 -2.66
C THR A 15 4.76 -11.51 -3.31
N VAL A 16 5.03 -11.70 -4.61
CA VAL A 16 5.96 -10.87 -5.37
C VAL A 16 5.55 -9.40 -5.35
N LEU A 17 4.25 -9.11 -5.52
CA LEU A 17 3.72 -7.74 -5.47
C LEU A 17 3.84 -7.13 -4.08
N ALA A 18 3.62 -7.90 -3.02
CA ALA A 18 3.78 -7.43 -1.64
C ALA A 18 5.24 -7.03 -1.36
N TYR A 19 6.20 -7.87 -1.78
CA TYR A 19 7.63 -7.57 -1.66
C TYR A 19 8.04 -6.40 -2.56
N ALA A 20 7.54 -6.35 -3.80
CA ALA A 20 7.81 -5.23 -4.71
C ALA A 20 7.26 -3.91 -4.15
N TRP A 21 6.07 -3.92 -3.55
CA TRP A 21 5.52 -2.77 -2.84
C TRP A 21 6.45 -2.33 -1.70
N ALA A 22 6.80 -3.26 -0.81
CA ALA A 22 7.65 -2.96 0.35
C ALA A 22 9.04 -2.45 -0.05
N VAL A 23 9.64 -3.02 -1.10
CA VAL A 23 10.91 -2.53 -1.68
C VAL A 23 10.75 -1.12 -2.23
N VAL A 24 9.65 -0.81 -2.91
CA VAL A 24 9.42 0.53 -3.48
C VAL A 24 9.13 1.56 -2.38
N GLU A 25 8.44 1.19 -1.29
CA GLU A 25 8.26 2.07 -0.13
C GLU A 25 9.61 2.38 0.54
N GLU A 26 10.44 1.35 0.76
CA GLU A 26 11.71 1.53 1.46
C GLU A 26 12.79 2.22 0.60
N TYR A 27 12.93 1.82 -0.67
CA TYR A 27 14.04 2.23 -1.53
C TYR A 27 13.65 3.16 -2.67
N GLY A 28 12.35 3.36 -2.90
CA GLY A 28 11.86 4.02 -4.11
C GLY A 28 11.89 3.11 -5.34
N TRP A 29 11.35 3.61 -6.45
CA TRP A 29 11.34 2.90 -7.72
C TRP A 29 12.67 3.10 -8.47
N ALA A 30 13.34 1.99 -8.82
CA ALA A 30 14.59 1.97 -9.58
C ALA A 30 14.51 0.97 -10.76
N PRO A 31 14.46 1.44 -12.02
CA PRO A 31 14.40 0.55 -13.18
C PRO A 31 15.77 -0.12 -13.44
N LYS A 32 15.76 -1.31 -14.06
CA LYS A 32 17.00 -2.05 -14.42
C LYS A 32 18.00 -1.23 -15.24
N THR A 33 17.54 -0.32 -16.09
CA THR A 33 18.40 0.52 -16.95
C THR A 33 19.14 1.61 -16.17
N VAL A 34 18.65 2.04 -15.01
CA VAL A 34 19.28 3.08 -14.16
C VAL A 34 20.23 2.46 -13.12
N ALA A 35 20.14 1.15 -12.88
CA ALA A 35 20.99 0.38 -11.97
C ALA A 35 22.49 0.34 -12.37
N ALA A 36 22.83 0.78 -13.60
CA ALA A 36 24.18 0.74 -14.17
C ALA A 36 25.26 1.58 -13.46
N ARG A 37 24.95 2.25 -12.34
CA ARG A 37 25.91 3.07 -11.56
C ARG A 37 26.15 2.52 -10.14
N GLY A 38 26.24 1.20 -10.01
CA GLY A 38 26.47 0.52 -8.73
C GLY A 38 25.28 0.53 -7.79
N ARG A 39 24.05 0.65 -8.32
CA ARG A 39 22.81 0.67 -7.55
C ARG A 39 21.95 -0.51 -7.96
N MET A 40 21.40 -1.24 -6.99
CA MET A 40 20.52 -2.37 -7.25
C MET A 40 19.18 -1.91 -7.84
N SER A 41 18.60 -2.66 -8.79
CA SER A 41 17.25 -2.36 -9.30
C SER A 41 16.17 -2.81 -8.32
N THR A 42 14.93 -2.33 -8.48
CA THR A 42 13.78 -2.83 -7.69
C THR A 42 13.61 -4.33 -7.87
N SER A 43 13.74 -4.85 -9.10
CA SER A 43 13.64 -6.29 -9.34
C SER A 43 14.74 -7.09 -8.66
N ASP A 44 15.98 -6.60 -8.65
CA ASP A 44 17.10 -7.32 -8.03
C ASP A 44 16.94 -7.38 -6.50
N ARG A 45 16.44 -6.30 -5.88
CA ARG A 45 16.10 -6.30 -4.45
C ARG A 45 15.00 -7.30 -4.12
N VAL A 46 13.97 -7.38 -4.97
CA VAL A 46 12.89 -8.37 -4.81
C VAL A 46 13.44 -9.79 -4.98
N THR A 47 14.34 -10.03 -5.95
CA THR A 47 15.02 -11.31 -6.12
C THR A 47 15.77 -11.72 -4.86
N LEU A 48 16.55 -10.80 -4.27
CA LEU A 48 17.32 -11.09 -3.05
C LEU A 48 16.41 -11.33 -1.84
N ALA A 49 15.33 -10.55 -1.70
CA ALA A 49 14.41 -10.68 -0.58
C ALA A 49 13.61 -11.99 -0.61
N LEU A 50 13.22 -12.46 -1.80
CA LEU A 50 12.45 -13.71 -1.98
C LEU A 50 13.34 -14.94 -2.23
N GLY A 51 14.60 -14.74 -2.61
CA GLY A 51 15.54 -15.81 -2.91
C GLY A 51 15.75 -16.73 -1.71
N THR A 52 15.53 -18.03 -1.92
CA THR A 52 15.74 -19.08 -0.91
C THR A 52 17.05 -19.84 -1.10
N SER A 53 17.64 -19.76 -2.29
CA SER A 53 18.92 -20.37 -2.64
C SER A 53 19.80 -19.31 -3.29
N LEU A 54 20.40 -18.47 -2.46
CA LEU A 54 21.32 -17.43 -2.90
C LEU A 54 22.78 -17.85 -2.64
N PRO A 55 23.72 -17.42 -3.50
CA PRO A 55 25.14 -17.52 -3.22
C PRO A 55 25.49 -16.86 -1.88
N GLU A 56 26.50 -17.40 -1.18
CA GLU A 56 26.90 -16.95 0.17
C GLU A 56 27.16 -15.42 0.23
N GLN A 57 27.80 -14.87 -0.80
CA GLN A 57 28.08 -13.44 -0.93
C GLN A 57 26.83 -12.54 -1.02
N SER A 58 25.65 -13.12 -1.25
CA SER A 58 24.37 -12.42 -1.32
C SER A 58 23.54 -12.54 -0.05
N LEU A 59 23.96 -13.35 0.93
CA LEU A 59 23.20 -13.58 2.16
C LEU A 59 23.15 -12.36 3.06
N GLU A 60 24.25 -11.61 3.19
CA GLU A 60 24.30 -10.38 3.97
C GLU A 60 23.36 -9.31 3.37
N ALA A 61 23.46 -9.07 2.06
CA ALA A 61 22.57 -8.15 1.35
C ALA A 61 21.09 -8.57 1.46
N ARG A 62 20.80 -9.89 1.41
CA ARG A 62 19.45 -10.40 1.65
C ARG A 62 18.97 -10.09 3.07
N ALA A 63 19.80 -10.31 4.09
CA ALA A 63 19.43 -10.05 5.48
C ALA A 63 19.11 -8.56 5.69
N GLU A 64 20.00 -7.68 5.21
CA GLU A 64 19.80 -6.22 5.28
C GLU A 64 18.51 -5.80 4.57
N ILE A 65 18.27 -6.28 3.34
CA ILE A 65 17.05 -5.96 2.59
C ILE A 65 15.82 -6.46 3.34
N SER A 66 15.84 -7.71 3.81
CA SER A 66 14.70 -8.34 4.50
C SER A 66 14.34 -7.60 5.79
N GLU A 67 15.34 -7.17 6.56
CA GLU A 67 15.15 -6.36 7.77
C GLU A 67 14.50 -5.02 7.44
N ARG A 68 15.04 -4.29 6.47
CA ARG A 68 14.56 -2.94 6.10
C ARG A 68 13.17 -2.94 5.48
N ILE A 69 12.81 -3.94 4.68
CA ILE A 69 11.47 -4.00 4.08
C ILE A 69 10.42 -4.56 5.03
N GLY A 70 10.84 -5.25 6.10
CA GLY A 70 9.96 -5.91 7.08
C GLY A 70 8.76 -5.06 7.53
N PRO A 71 8.98 -3.81 7.99
CA PRO A 71 7.90 -2.91 8.41
C PRO A 71 6.85 -2.59 7.34
N HIS A 72 7.18 -2.74 6.06
CA HIS A 72 6.31 -2.37 4.93
C HIS A 72 5.55 -3.58 4.35
N LEU A 73 5.89 -4.81 4.76
CA LEU A 73 5.36 -6.03 4.16
C LEU A 73 3.86 -6.23 4.42
N ASP A 74 3.35 -5.91 5.61
CA ASP A 74 1.92 -6.07 5.92
C ASP A 74 1.05 -5.18 5.02
N ARG A 75 1.47 -3.91 4.85
CA ARG A 75 0.82 -3.00 3.90
C ARG A 75 0.97 -3.51 2.46
N GLY A 76 2.13 -4.02 2.09
CA GLY A 76 2.35 -4.65 0.79
C GLY A 76 1.36 -5.80 0.52
N ARG A 77 1.12 -6.67 1.51
CA ARG A 77 0.15 -7.78 1.43
C ARG A 77 -1.29 -7.28 1.28
N GLN A 78 -1.65 -6.20 1.95
CA GLN A 78 -2.96 -5.56 1.79
C GLN A 78 -3.14 -4.92 0.41
N MET A 79 -2.07 -4.32 -0.14
CA MET A 79 -2.11 -3.63 -1.42
C MET A 79 -2.05 -4.58 -2.63
N ALA A 80 -1.35 -5.70 -2.53
CA ALA A 80 -1.20 -6.68 -3.61
C ALA A 80 -2.51 -7.08 -4.30
N PRO A 81 -3.59 -7.50 -3.59
CA PRO A 81 -4.86 -7.84 -4.24
C PRO A 81 -5.54 -6.63 -4.88
N GLN A 82 -5.42 -5.43 -4.29
CA GLN A 82 -5.99 -4.20 -4.86
C GLN A 82 -5.30 -3.82 -6.16
N ILE A 83 -3.97 -3.91 -6.19
CA ILE A 83 -3.16 -3.66 -7.38
C ILE A 83 -3.56 -4.63 -8.50
N THR A 84 -3.66 -5.92 -8.20
CA THR A 84 -4.09 -6.94 -9.16
C THR A 84 -5.48 -6.62 -9.73
N ALA A 85 -6.47 -6.36 -8.86
CA ALA A 85 -7.83 -6.06 -9.29
C ALA A 85 -7.92 -4.81 -10.19
N ILE A 86 -7.21 -3.75 -9.80
CA ILE A 86 -7.19 -2.48 -10.55
C ILE A 86 -6.48 -2.65 -11.90
N LEU A 87 -5.37 -3.39 -11.95
CA LEU A 87 -4.67 -3.62 -13.21
C LEU A 87 -5.49 -4.50 -14.15
N LEU A 88 -6.08 -5.58 -13.67
CA LEU A 88 -6.89 -6.48 -14.51
C LEU A 88 -8.15 -5.83 -15.09
N THR A 89 -8.71 -4.82 -14.42
CA THR A 89 -9.85 -4.05 -14.93
C THR A 89 -9.46 -2.94 -15.92
N ARG A 90 -8.19 -2.52 -15.95
CA ARG A 90 -7.74 -1.34 -16.70
C ARG A 90 -6.79 -1.63 -17.84
N LEU A 91 -6.03 -2.72 -17.77
CA LEU A 91 -5.18 -3.16 -18.87
C LEU A 91 -6.08 -3.74 -19.97
N SER A 92 -6.14 -3.03 -21.10
CA SER A 92 -7.01 -3.36 -22.24
C SER A 92 -6.24 -3.82 -23.48
N GLY A 93 -4.90 -3.90 -23.40
CA GLY A 93 -4.07 -4.42 -24.49
C GLY A 93 -4.42 -5.87 -24.83
N SER A 94 -4.67 -6.15 -26.10
CA SER A 94 -4.87 -7.51 -26.63
C SER A 94 -3.56 -8.21 -26.98
N ALA A 95 -2.45 -7.47 -27.04
CA ALA A 95 -1.10 -7.99 -27.30
C ALA A 95 -0.02 -7.08 -26.68
N GLY A 96 1.18 -7.62 -26.51
CA GLY A 96 2.35 -6.90 -25.99
C GLY A 96 2.36 -6.75 -24.46
N TYR A 97 3.19 -5.83 -23.97
CA TYR A 97 3.52 -5.71 -22.55
C TYR A 97 2.31 -5.69 -21.59
N GLU A 98 1.25 -4.94 -21.91
CA GLU A 98 0.06 -4.86 -21.04
C GLU A 98 -0.74 -6.18 -21.02
N ALA A 99 -0.80 -6.88 -22.15
CA ALA A 99 -1.45 -8.19 -22.25
C ALA A 99 -0.65 -9.24 -21.47
N ASP A 100 0.68 -9.23 -21.60
CA ASP A 100 1.59 -10.14 -20.89
C ASP A 100 1.50 -9.91 -19.38
N LEU A 101 1.46 -8.66 -18.94
CA LEU A 101 1.29 -8.31 -17.53
C LEU A 101 -0.07 -8.79 -17.01
N ALA A 102 -1.15 -8.57 -17.75
CA ALA A 102 -2.48 -9.03 -17.35
C ALA A 102 -2.56 -10.57 -17.30
N ALA A 103 -1.94 -11.28 -18.25
CA ALA A 103 -1.87 -12.74 -18.24
C ALA A 103 -1.13 -13.26 -17.00
N LEU A 104 0.01 -12.65 -16.66
CA LEU A 104 0.78 -12.98 -15.47
C LEU A 104 -0.02 -12.76 -14.17
N LEU A 105 -0.71 -11.62 -14.07
CA LEU A 105 -1.55 -11.29 -12.92
C LEU A 105 -2.75 -12.25 -12.76
N ARG A 106 -3.35 -12.72 -13.87
CA ARG A 106 -4.44 -13.73 -13.84
C ARG A 106 -3.93 -15.11 -13.46
N ALA A 107 -2.75 -15.50 -13.93
CA ALA A 107 -2.16 -16.79 -13.57
C ALA A 107 -1.91 -16.88 -12.06
N GLY A 108 -1.64 -15.75 -11.40
CA GLY A 108 -1.41 -15.68 -9.95
C GLY A 108 -0.09 -16.30 -9.49
N LYS A 109 0.65 -16.90 -10.42
CA LYS A 109 1.91 -17.58 -10.21
C LYS A 109 2.87 -17.30 -11.35
N MET A 110 4.17 -17.38 -11.06
CA MET A 110 5.22 -17.07 -12.02
C MET A 110 6.49 -17.89 -11.77
N MET A 111 7.25 -18.09 -12.83
CA MET A 111 8.61 -18.63 -12.70
C MET A 111 9.58 -17.50 -12.34
N PRO A 112 10.47 -17.70 -11.35
CA PRO A 112 11.53 -16.73 -11.07
C PRO A 112 12.41 -16.49 -12.31
N GLY A 113 13.01 -15.30 -12.42
CA GLY A 113 13.84 -14.92 -13.56
C GLY A 113 13.14 -14.01 -14.58
N PRO A 114 12.78 -14.46 -15.80
CA PRO A 114 12.33 -13.57 -16.88
C PRO A 114 11.05 -12.78 -16.53
N GLN A 115 10.11 -13.43 -15.83
CA GLN A 115 8.80 -12.86 -15.49
C GLN A 115 8.85 -11.91 -14.29
N LEU A 116 9.94 -11.92 -13.51
CA LEU A 116 10.03 -11.10 -12.30
C LEU A 116 10.05 -9.61 -12.62
N GLY A 117 10.79 -9.21 -13.65
CA GLY A 117 10.81 -7.81 -14.08
C GLY A 117 9.42 -7.31 -14.49
N LEU A 118 8.63 -8.18 -15.13
CA LEU A 118 7.26 -7.90 -15.52
C LEU A 118 6.35 -7.78 -14.29
N ALA A 119 6.36 -8.76 -13.37
CA ALA A 119 5.58 -8.69 -12.13
C ALA A 119 5.90 -7.44 -11.30
N VAL A 120 7.18 -7.14 -11.09
CA VAL A 120 7.63 -5.98 -10.31
C VAL A 120 7.21 -4.65 -10.96
N SER A 121 7.17 -4.60 -12.30
CA SER A 121 6.73 -3.40 -13.02
C SER A 121 5.26 -3.06 -12.82
N ALA A 122 4.42 -4.00 -12.35
CA ALA A 122 3.03 -3.76 -11.97
C ALA A 122 2.88 -2.60 -10.99
N ILE A 123 3.81 -2.44 -10.04
CA ILE A 123 3.78 -1.34 -9.05
C ILE A 123 3.89 0.03 -9.74
N ALA A 124 4.80 0.16 -10.72
CA ALA A 124 4.98 1.39 -11.47
C ALA A 124 3.77 1.69 -12.39
N VAL A 125 3.20 0.65 -13.00
CA VAL A 125 1.98 0.77 -13.83
C VAL A 125 0.79 1.22 -12.98
N TYR A 126 0.59 0.60 -11.82
CA TYR A 126 -0.46 0.95 -10.88
C TYR A 126 -0.39 2.43 -10.45
N ARG A 127 0.80 2.92 -10.07
CA ARG A 127 1.01 4.33 -9.70
C ARG A 127 0.69 5.28 -10.85
N ARG A 128 1.11 4.94 -12.08
CA ARG A 128 0.77 5.72 -13.29
C ARG A 128 -0.74 5.74 -13.58
N LEU A 129 -1.45 4.63 -13.36
CA LEU A 129 -2.90 4.59 -13.53
C LEU A 129 -3.64 5.40 -12.47
N ALA A 130 -3.17 5.41 -11.22
CA ALA A 130 -3.71 6.28 -10.19
C ALA A 130 -3.55 7.76 -10.58
N GLU A 131 -2.37 8.16 -11.07
CA GLU A 131 -2.12 9.52 -11.58
C GLU A 131 -3.00 9.85 -12.81
N ARG A 132 -3.21 8.90 -13.73
CA ARG A 132 -4.10 9.06 -14.89
C ARG A 132 -5.57 9.14 -14.50
N ARG A 133 -6.01 8.36 -13.51
CA ARG A 133 -7.38 8.41 -12.98
C ARG A 133 -7.67 9.79 -12.43
N LEU A 134 -6.75 10.34 -11.65
CA LEU A 134 -6.83 11.73 -11.19
C LEU A 134 -6.96 12.71 -12.37
N ALA A 135 -6.21 12.50 -13.46
CA ALA A 135 -6.34 13.32 -14.66
C ALA A 135 -7.67 13.13 -15.42
N ALA A 136 -8.20 11.91 -15.48
CA ALA A 136 -9.42 11.57 -16.19
C ALA A 136 -10.69 12.02 -15.44
N GLU A 137 -10.72 11.85 -14.11
CA GLU A 137 -11.74 12.42 -13.24
C GLU A 137 -11.82 13.94 -13.44
N GLN A 138 -10.68 14.60 -13.60
CA GLN A 138 -10.64 16.04 -13.91
C GLN A 138 -11.10 16.38 -15.34
N ALA A 139 -10.83 15.53 -16.34
CA ALA A 139 -11.36 15.72 -17.68
C ALA A 139 -12.90 15.54 -17.74
N ALA A 140 -13.43 14.58 -16.98
CA ALA A 140 -14.87 14.38 -16.83
C ALA A 140 -15.54 15.57 -16.12
N VAL A 141 -14.91 16.12 -15.08
CA VAL A 141 -15.36 17.35 -14.41
C VAL A 141 -15.36 18.56 -15.37
N ARG A 142 -14.44 18.63 -16.34
CA ARG A 142 -14.47 19.68 -17.40
C ARG A 142 -15.66 19.54 -18.35
N GLY A 143 -16.16 18.32 -18.59
CA GLY A 143 -17.31 18.06 -19.47
C GLY A 143 -18.68 18.22 -18.79
N HIS A 144 -18.73 18.14 -17.46
CA HIS A 144 -19.98 18.17 -16.69
C HIS A 144 -20.05 19.35 -15.72
N GLY A 145 -19.84 20.59 -16.20
CA GLY A 145 -20.37 21.82 -15.60
C GLY A 145 -20.16 22.05 -14.09
N GLN A 146 -19.29 21.32 -13.40
CA GLN A 146 -19.06 21.41 -11.97
C GLN A 146 -17.78 22.19 -11.67
N THR A 147 -17.93 23.18 -10.78
CA THR A 147 -17.16 24.42 -10.65
C THR A 147 -15.83 24.28 -9.90
N THR A 148 -15.20 23.10 -9.85
CA THR A 148 -13.93 22.95 -9.10
C THR A 148 -12.76 22.62 -10.02
N ARG A 149 -12.35 23.64 -10.77
CA ARG A 149 -11.19 23.57 -11.68
C ARG A 149 -9.91 23.47 -10.86
N ILE A 150 -9.12 22.41 -11.05
CA ILE A 150 -7.74 22.35 -10.54
C ILE A 150 -6.93 23.48 -11.18
N ARG A 151 -6.38 24.35 -10.34
CA ARG A 151 -5.61 25.54 -10.75
C ARG A 151 -4.23 25.51 -10.11
N ARG A 152 -3.34 26.33 -10.69
CA ARG A 152 -2.11 26.75 -10.04
C ARG A 152 -2.48 27.48 -8.76
N PHE A 153 -1.80 27.18 -7.66
CA PHE A 153 -2.11 27.73 -6.35
C PHE A 153 -1.05 28.74 -5.93
N GLY A 154 -1.49 29.93 -5.52
CA GLY A 154 -0.60 31.03 -5.14
C GLY A 154 0.24 31.59 -6.29
N LYS A 155 1.06 32.60 -5.97
CA LYS A 155 2.06 33.20 -6.87
C LYS A 155 3.45 32.64 -6.56
N VAL A 156 4.33 32.54 -7.55
CA VAL A 156 5.75 32.19 -7.32
C VAL A 156 6.38 33.14 -6.29
N GLY A 157 7.08 32.57 -5.30
CA GLY A 157 7.65 33.27 -4.15
C GLY A 157 6.70 33.44 -2.96
N GLN A 158 5.40 33.19 -3.12
CA GLN A 158 4.41 33.34 -2.06
C GLN A 158 4.50 32.18 -1.05
N LYS A 159 4.39 32.51 0.24
CA LYS A 159 4.17 31.54 1.31
C LYS A 159 2.70 31.12 1.33
N VAL A 160 2.44 29.82 1.32
CA VAL A 160 1.10 29.22 1.20
C VAL A 160 0.92 28.09 2.20
N THR A 161 -0.33 27.89 2.62
CA THR A 161 -0.75 26.74 3.42
C THR A 161 -1.76 25.92 2.62
N LEU A 162 -1.52 24.62 2.52
CA LEU A 162 -2.30 23.70 1.70
C LEU A 162 -2.58 22.42 2.49
N THR A 163 -3.82 21.95 2.44
CA THR A 163 -4.22 20.65 2.96
C THR A 163 -4.60 19.75 1.78
N GLY A 164 -4.15 18.51 1.79
CA GLY A 164 -4.49 17.56 0.74
C GLY A 164 -4.16 16.13 1.09
N GLU A 165 -4.70 15.22 0.28
CA GLU A 165 -4.39 13.80 0.32
C GLU A 165 -3.12 13.54 -0.49
N VAL A 166 -2.25 12.69 0.04
CA VAL A 166 -1.02 12.26 -0.63
C VAL A 166 -1.37 11.24 -1.69
N VAL A 167 -1.36 11.65 -2.95
CA VAL A 167 -1.58 10.75 -4.10
C VAL A 167 -0.29 10.11 -4.60
N THR A 168 0.86 10.65 -4.20
CA THR A 168 2.17 10.08 -4.53
C THR A 168 3.13 10.31 -3.38
N ALA A 169 3.78 9.24 -2.93
CA ALA A 169 4.95 9.29 -2.06
C ALA A 169 6.05 8.41 -2.69
N LEU A 170 7.19 9.02 -3.00
CA LEU A 170 8.29 8.36 -3.71
C LEU A 170 9.61 8.79 -3.10
N LYS A 171 10.41 7.82 -2.63
CA LYS A 171 11.81 8.07 -2.34
C LYS A 171 12.55 8.29 -3.67
N VAL A 172 13.26 9.40 -3.74
CA VAL A 172 14.08 9.83 -4.86
C VAL A 172 15.51 9.87 -4.35
N ASP A 173 16.37 9.06 -4.94
CA ASP A 173 17.78 9.11 -4.62
C ASP A 173 18.35 10.48 -4.96
N GLY A 174 19.26 10.96 -4.10
CA GLY A 174 19.96 12.21 -4.30
C GLY A 174 20.73 12.27 -5.63
N PHE A 175 20.84 13.49 -6.20
CA PHE A 175 21.40 13.75 -7.53
C PHE A 175 22.92 13.52 -7.64
N THR A 176 23.66 13.49 -6.54
CA THR A 176 25.13 13.31 -6.50
C THR A 176 25.56 12.27 -5.46
N ARG A 177 26.81 11.79 -5.58
CA ARG A 177 27.51 10.98 -4.56
C ARG A 177 27.51 11.81 -3.27
N ASN A 178 26.75 11.39 -2.24
CA ASN A 178 26.52 12.05 -0.94
C ASN A 178 25.28 12.97 -0.81
N SER A 179 24.39 13.02 -1.81
CA SER A 179 23.09 13.67 -1.61
C SER A 179 22.16 12.80 -0.77
N ALA A 180 21.63 13.34 0.33
CA ALA A 180 20.64 12.64 1.16
C ALA A 180 19.42 12.20 0.33
N PRO A 181 18.84 11.01 0.61
CA PRO A 181 17.62 10.57 -0.04
C PRO A 181 16.51 11.62 0.16
N GLN A 182 15.79 11.93 -0.90
CA GLN A 182 14.69 12.90 -0.89
C GLN A 182 13.37 12.15 -1.00
N ILE A 183 12.30 12.71 -0.47
CA ILE A 183 10.94 12.23 -0.73
C ILE A 183 10.25 13.21 -1.66
N MET A 184 9.73 12.69 -2.77
CA MET A 184 8.78 13.38 -3.63
C MET A 184 7.36 13.07 -3.16
N LEU A 185 6.63 14.12 -2.79
CA LEU A 185 5.22 14.05 -2.46
C LEU A 185 4.39 14.81 -3.49
N VAL A 186 3.26 14.24 -3.87
CA VAL A 186 2.20 14.93 -4.61
C VAL A 186 0.94 14.90 -3.77
N LEU A 187 0.41 16.08 -3.48
CA LEU A 187 -0.83 16.29 -2.74
C LEU A 187 -1.95 16.67 -3.71
N ASP A 188 -3.09 16.02 -3.58
CA ASP A 188 -4.36 16.49 -4.12
C ASP A 188 -5.08 17.33 -3.04
N CYS A 189 -5.22 18.62 -3.31
CA CYS A 189 -5.90 19.58 -2.43
C CYS A 189 -7.34 19.87 -2.91
N GLY A 190 -7.90 19.04 -3.78
CA GLY A 190 -9.23 19.18 -4.40
C GLY A 190 -9.27 20.23 -5.51
N THR A 191 -8.75 21.43 -5.26
CA THR A 191 -8.74 22.56 -6.23
C THR A 191 -7.35 22.87 -6.79
N ALA A 192 -6.33 22.17 -6.32
CA ALA A 192 -4.94 22.35 -6.71
C ALA A 192 -4.18 21.05 -6.50
N VAL A 193 -3.17 20.81 -7.33
CA VAL A 193 -2.19 19.74 -7.11
C VAL A 193 -0.87 20.38 -6.69
N ALA A 194 -0.35 19.96 -5.55
CA ALA A 194 0.90 20.45 -5.01
C ALA A 194 1.97 19.37 -5.04
N LYS A 195 3.13 19.68 -5.62
CA LYS A 195 4.27 18.77 -5.72
C LYS A 195 5.43 19.32 -4.91
N MET A 196 6.03 18.50 -4.08
CA MET A 196 7.24 18.86 -3.34
C MET A 196 8.27 17.75 -3.39
N VAL A 197 9.53 18.13 -3.27
CA VAL A 197 10.65 17.21 -3.07
C VAL A 197 11.42 17.74 -1.86
N THR A 198 11.56 16.93 -0.82
CA THR A 198 12.09 17.37 0.48
C THR A 198 12.96 16.28 1.12
N THR A 199 13.94 16.69 1.90
CA THR A 199 14.77 15.81 2.76
C THR A 199 14.32 15.86 4.22
N ALA A 200 13.18 16.50 4.50
CA ALA A 200 12.68 16.64 5.86
C ALA A 200 12.26 15.29 6.43
N GLY A 201 12.67 15.00 7.66
CA GLY A 201 12.45 13.69 8.30
C GLY A 201 10.98 13.23 8.29
N TRP A 202 10.04 14.16 8.49
CA TRP A 202 8.60 13.87 8.47
C TRP A 202 8.13 13.27 7.13
N ALA A 203 8.78 13.58 6.02
CA ALA A 203 8.34 13.11 4.71
C ALA A 203 8.57 11.60 4.53
N HIS A 204 9.47 11.00 5.32
CA HIS A 204 9.76 9.57 5.28
C HIS A 204 8.69 8.71 5.97
N THR A 205 7.79 9.33 6.75
CA THR A 205 6.69 8.63 7.43
C THR A 205 5.36 8.79 6.71
N VAL A 206 5.34 9.50 5.58
CA VAL A 206 4.15 9.83 4.81
C VAL A 206 3.93 8.77 3.74
N HIS A 207 2.71 8.26 3.69
CA HIS A 207 2.29 7.26 2.72
C HIS A 207 1.20 7.80 1.79
N VAL A 208 1.02 7.12 0.65
CA VAL A 208 -0.12 7.38 -0.24
C VAL A 208 -1.43 7.14 0.52
N GLY A 209 -2.39 8.04 0.37
CA GLY A 209 -3.67 8.07 1.08
C GLY A 209 -3.64 8.85 2.39
N ASP A 210 -2.48 9.27 2.89
CA ASP A 210 -2.42 10.11 4.09
C ASP A 210 -2.89 11.54 3.77
N THR A 211 -3.58 12.19 4.70
CA THR A 211 -3.89 13.62 4.63
C THR A 211 -2.83 14.44 5.36
N LEU A 212 -2.36 15.52 4.73
CA LEU A 212 -1.36 16.43 5.26
C LEU A 212 -1.76 17.89 5.09
N THR A 213 -1.48 18.70 6.10
CA THR A 213 -1.44 20.17 5.98
C THR A 213 0.01 20.65 5.98
N VAL A 214 0.41 21.33 4.92
CA VAL A 214 1.77 21.87 4.76
C VAL A 214 1.75 23.38 4.57
N GLU A 215 2.70 24.05 5.20
CA GLU A 215 3.09 25.42 4.90
C GLU A 215 4.36 25.40 4.04
N ALA A 216 4.38 26.10 2.92
CA ALA A 216 5.51 26.09 2.00
C ALA A 216 5.61 27.36 1.16
N ILE A 217 6.68 27.50 0.38
CA ILE A 217 6.84 28.58 -0.60
C ILE A 217 6.54 28.03 -2.00
N VAL A 218 5.71 28.72 -2.77
CA VAL A 218 5.49 28.41 -4.19
C VAL A 218 6.78 28.65 -4.96
N LYS A 219 7.43 27.59 -5.42
CA LYS A 219 8.68 27.65 -6.18
C LYS A 219 8.45 27.86 -7.67
N ALA A 220 7.45 27.19 -8.23
CA ALA A 220 7.15 27.25 -9.65
C ALA A 220 5.74 26.70 -9.94
N HIS A 221 5.25 27.00 -11.13
CA HIS A 221 4.10 26.29 -11.70
C HIS A 221 4.55 25.49 -12.92
N HIS A 222 4.02 24.29 -13.07
CA HIS A 222 4.28 23.43 -14.22
C HIS A 222 3.02 22.67 -14.60
N SER A 223 3.10 21.91 -15.68
CA SER A 223 2.03 21.01 -16.09
C SER A 223 2.61 19.63 -16.31
N TYR A 224 1.91 18.61 -15.84
CA TYR A 224 2.26 17.21 -16.02
C TYR A 224 1.02 16.45 -16.46
N LEU A 225 1.10 15.75 -17.60
CA LEU A 225 -0.04 15.08 -18.24
C LEU A 225 -1.27 16.01 -18.42
N GLY A 226 -1.04 17.29 -18.73
CA GLY A 226 -2.10 18.29 -18.91
C GLY A 226 -2.70 18.85 -17.62
N LEU A 227 -2.24 18.40 -16.44
CA LEU A 227 -2.68 18.91 -15.14
C LEU A 227 -1.81 20.05 -14.63
N PRO A 228 -2.39 21.21 -14.24
CA PRO A 228 -1.65 22.27 -13.57
C PRO A 228 -1.15 21.80 -12.19
N GLN A 229 0.16 21.88 -11.97
CA GLN A 229 0.79 21.53 -10.70
C GLN A 229 1.59 22.71 -10.14
N THR A 230 1.55 22.85 -8.82
CA THR A 230 2.29 23.87 -8.08
C THR A 230 3.46 23.21 -7.38
N ARG A 231 4.69 23.59 -7.75
CA ARG A 231 5.90 23.09 -7.09
C ARG A 231 6.13 23.90 -5.82
N LEU A 232 6.22 23.22 -4.69
CA LEU A 232 6.48 23.80 -3.38
C LEU A 232 7.94 23.59 -2.97
N ALA A 233 8.45 24.53 -2.18
CA ALA A 233 9.77 24.47 -1.56
C ALA A 233 9.70 24.83 -0.08
N ARG A 234 10.69 24.35 0.68
CA ARG A 234 10.76 24.51 2.14
C ARG A 234 9.45 24.11 2.86
N PRO A 235 8.89 22.92 2.59
CA PRO A 235 7.64 22.52 3.20
C PRO A 235 7.83 22.22 4.69
N LYS A 236 6.94 22.78 5.51
CA LYS A 236 6.78 22.52 6.94
C LYS A 236 5.41 21.90 7.16
N VAL A 237 5.35 20.73 7.80
CA VAL A 237 4.07 20.14 8.20
C VAL A 237 3.48 20.94 9.34
N LEU A 238 2.20 21.28 9.21
CA LEU A 238 1.39 21.88 10.27
C LEU A 238 0.52 20.81 10.95
N ASN A 239 -0.06 19.89 10.18
CA ASN A 239 -0.90 18.78 10.67
C ASN A 239 -0.72 17.51 9.83
N GLY A 240 -0.86 16.33 10.46
CA GLY A 240 -0.71 15.00 9.83
C GLY A 240 0.72 14.44 9.89
N PRO A 241 0.99 13.27 9.27
CA PRO A 241 0.09 12.48 8.43
C PRO A 241 -1.06 11.85 9.22
N VAL A 242 -2.29 12.02 8.73
CA VAL A 242 -3.45 11.27 9.20
C VAL A 242 -3.80 10.26 8.12
N PRO A 243 -3.76 8.94 8.37
CA PRO A 243 -4.19 7.96 7.38
C PRO A 243 -5.65 8.24 7.00
N ALA A 244 -6.01 8.15 5.73
CA ALA A 244 -7.40 8.27 5.31
C ALA A 244 -8.25 7.34 6.18
N LYS A 245 -9.17 7.92 6.97
CA LYS A 245 -10.25 7.12 7.55
C LYS A 245 -10.93 6.44 6.37
N HIS A 246 -11.05 5.11 6.42
CA HIS A 246 -11.94 4.37 5.53
C HIS A 246 -13.21 5.21 5.41
N ALA A 247 -13.50 5.68 4.19
CA ALA A 247 -14.75 6.35 3.92
C ALA A 247 -15.83 5.40 4.41
N THR A 248 -16.47 5.78 5.52
CA THR A 248 -17.63 5.10 6.05
C THR A 248 -18.55 4.88 4.86
N GLU A 249 -18.86 3.61 4.57
CA GLU A 249 -19.86 3.24 3.59
C GLU A 249 -21.03 4.21 3.76
N VAL A 250 -21.36 4.96 2.71
CA VAL A 250 -22.67 5.62 2.64
C VAL A 250 -23.66 4.46 2.74
N PRO A 251 -24.43 4.32 3.83
CA PRO A 251 -25.29 3.17 3.97
C PRO A 251 -26.34 3.28 2.87
N SER A 252 -26.30 2.30 1.96
CA SER A 252 -27.36 2.11 0.99
C SER A 252 -28.66 1.92 1.77
N PRO A 253 -29.78 2.61 1.44
CA PRO A 253 -31.01 2.61 2.23
C PRO A 253 -31.72 1.25 2.30
N ASN A 254 -31.10 0.17 1.81
CA ASN A 254 -31.62 -1.19 1.80
C ASN A 254 -30.73 -2.22 2.52
N GLN A 255 -29.80 -1.79 3.38
CA GLN A 255 -29.08 -2.72 4.25
C GLN A 255 -29.87 -2.94 5.56
N ALA A 256 -30.35 -4.16 5.76
CA ALA A 256 -30.83 -4.62 7.05
C ALA A 256 -29.73 -4.43 8.11
N PRO A 257 -30.06 -3.99 9.34
CA PRO A 257 -29.06 -3.65 10.34
C PRO A 257 -28.19 -4.87 10.67
N ASN A 258 -26.88 -4.74 10.46
CA ASN A 258 -25.90 -5.71 10.94
C ASN A 258 -25.96 -5.80 12.46
N PRO A 259 -25.89 -7.00 13.06
CA PRO A 259 -25.98 -7.18 14.51
C PRO A 259 -24.77 -6.53 15.18
N VAL A 260 -25.04 -5.57 16.06
CA VAL A 260 -24.05 -5.02 16.99
C VAL A 260 -23.72 -6.10 18.01
N TRP A 261 -22.47 -6.58 18.00
CA TRP A 261 -21.98 -7.45 19.08
C TRP A 261 -21.90 -6.63 20.37
N GLU A 262 -22.81 -6.88 21.29
CA GLU A 262 -22.78 -6.31 22.64
C GLU A 262 -21.81 -7.12 23.50
N THR A 263 -20.80 -6.45 24.07
CA THR A 263 -19.89 -7.05 25.04
C THR A 263 -20.63 -7.28 26.35
N VAL A 264 -21.07 -8.51 26.58
CA VAL A 264 -21.71 -8.92 27.85
C VAL A 264 -20.68 -8.90 28.97
N LYS A 265 -20.92 -8.07 30.00
CA LYS A 265 -20.15 -8.14 31.25
C LYS A 265 -20.48 -9.46 31.96
N PRO A 266 -19.48 -10.28 32.37
CA PRO A 266 -19.76 -11.52 33.06
C PRO A 266 -20.44 -11.24 34.41
N ILE A 267 -21.63 -11.81 34.59
CA ILE A 267 -22.33 -11.83 35.87
C ILE A 267 -21.58 -12.82 36.78
N PRO A 268 -21.28 -12.48 38.05
CA PRO A 268 -20.64 -13.42 38.97
C PRO A 268 -21.56 -14.65 39.17
N PRO A 269 -20.98 -15.86 39.35
CA PRO A 269 -21.75 -17.09 39.38
C PRO A 269 -22.75 -17.06 40.53
N GLN A 270 -24.04 -16.96 40.21
CA GLN A 270 -25.10 -17.26 41.15
C GLN A 270 -25.01 -18.75 41.48
N ALA A 271 -24.75 -19.06 42.75
CA ALA A 271 -24.69 -20.41 43.28
C ALA A 271 -25.99 -21.16 42.95
N ARG A 272 -25.93 -22.03 41.94
CA ARG A 272 -27.09 -22.79 41.43
C ARG A 272 -27.10 -24.24 41.89
N PHE A 273 -26.54 -24.49 43.06
CA PHE A 273 -26.72 -25.75 43.77
C PHE A 273 -27.24 -25.44 45.17
N GLN A 274 -28.56 -25.54 45.33
CA GLN A 274 -29.12 -25.85 46.64
C GLN A 274 -28.56 -27.22 47.03
N GLN A 275 -27.89 -27.29 48.16
CA GLN A 275 -27.49 -28.56 48.77
C GLN A 275 -28.77 -29.37 49.04
N ALA A 276 -28.90 -30.53 48.40
CA ALA A 276 -29.93 -31.49 48.74
C ALA A 276 -29.67 -32.03 50.17
N PRO A 277 -30.71 -32.27 50.99
CA PRO A 277 -30.54 -32.88 52.30
C PRO A 277 -29.98 -34.29 52.17
N LEU A 278 -28.92 -34.60 52.91
CA LEU A 278 -28.41 -35.96 53.10
C LEU A 278 -29.45 -36.76 53.91
N GLU A 279 -30.25 -37.60 53.24
CA GLU A 279 -30.95 -38.69 53.91
C GLU A 279 -29.96 -39.80 54.27
N THR A 280 -29.87 -40.07 55.57
CA THR A 280 -29.12 -41.17 56.16
C THR A 280 -29.80 -42.50 55.83
N ALA A 281 -29.15 -43.31 54.98
CA ALA A 281 -29.56 -44.69 54.76
C ALA A 281 -29.30 -45.53 56.02
N SER A 282 -30.36 -45.97 56.70
CA SER A 282 -30.33 -47.09 57.64
C SER A 282 -30.75 -48.38 56.92
N PRO A 283 -30.07 -49.53 57.16
CA PRO A 283 -30.29 -50.76 56.40
C PRO A 283 -31.27 -51.68 57.14
N HIS A 284 -32.35 -52.13 56.50
CA HIS A 284 -33.09 -53.30 56.99
C HIS A 284 -33.61 -54.21 55.87
N SER A 285 -32.85 -55.30 55.69
CA SER A 285 -33.30 -56.70 55.71
C SER A 285 -34.57 -57.08 54.94
N ARG A 286 -34.40 -57.68 53.76
CA ARG A 286 -35.37 -58.63 53.21
C ARG A 286 -34.98 -60.05 53.56
N ARG A 287 -35.84 -60.72 54.34
CA ARG A 287 -35.94 -62.18 54.37
C ARG A 287 -36.50 -62.66 53.03
N ILE A 288 -35.90 -63.73 52.51
CA ILE A 288 -36.39 -64.54 51.39
C ILE A 288 -37.28 -65.66 51.98
N PRO A 289 -38.41 -66.01 51.37
CA PRO A 289 -39.23 -67.13 51.84
C PRO A 289 -38.80 -68.46 51.20
N SER A 290 -38.64 -69.47 52.06
CA SER A 290 -39.14 -70.84 51.93
C SER A 290 -39.13 -71.49 53.31
#